data_AF-A0A2E3R201-F1
#
_entry.id   AF-A0A2E3R201-F1
#
_cell.length_a   1.000
_cell.length_b   1.000
_cell.length_c   1.000
_cell.angle_alpha   90.00
_cell.angle_beta   90.00
_cell.angle_gamma   90.00
#
_symmetry.space_group_name_H-M   'P 1'
#
loop_
_entity.id
_entity.type
_entity.pdbx_description
1 polymer ?
#
loop_
_entity_poly.entity_id
_entity_poly.type
_entity_poly.pdbx_seq_one_letter_code
_entity_poly.pdbx_strand_id
1 'polypeptide(L)'
;MPSLDDTLVLADRLMDALGRDLLGEPLQARGWSVGLDRARRRLGACHTGKKRITVSAHLMPSLPPEEVEDTLRHEIAHAIDHERRGRTNHDRVWKTLAVACGARPERTFKGDLPDDSIEAAYRAVCPSCGATSGMHRQPIHARRCRACHAARRPAYLAVTHAASGRVIWPGGATPGVFGGWVGVEATCPGCGVTVRRARTPRRAMACGACCQRHAGGRFDERFRLTFRGARQER
;
A
#
# COMPACT_ATOMS: atom_id res chain seq x y z
N MET A 1 18.95 -18.38 -8.25
CA MET A 1 17.80 -17.60 -7.75
C MET A 1 16.90 -18.55 -6.97
N PRO A 2 16.51 -18.22 -5.72
CA PRO A 2 15.70 -19.11 -4.90
C PRO A 2 14.29 -19.25 -5.48
N SER A 3 13.70 -20.46 -5.41
CA SER A 3 12.29 -20.63 -5.75
C SER A 3 11.39 -20.01 -4.67
N LEU A 4 10.12 -19.81 -4.99
CA LEU A 4 9.14 -19.33 -4.01
C LEU A 4 8.94 -20.34 -2.88
N ASP A 5 8.99 -21.64 -3.18
CA ASP A 5 8.88 -22.70 -2.19
C ASP A 5 10.11 -22.72 -1.27
N ASP A 6 11.32 -22.60 -1.83
CA ASP A 6 12.56 -22.47 -1.04
C ASP A 6 12.52 -21.26 -0.11
N THR A 7 11.97 -20.14 -0.59
CA THR A 7 11.80 -18.91 0.19
C THR A 7 10.88 -19.13 1.39
N LEU A 8 9.75 -19.83 1.20
CA LEU A 8 8.82 -20.13 2.29
C LEU A 8 9.41 -21.14 3.29
N VAL A 9 10.13 -22.15 2.81
CA VAL A 9 10.83 -23.14 3.65
C VAL A 9 11.95 -22.49 4.45
N LEU A 10 12.70 -21.55 3.85
CA LEU A 10 13.71 -20.76 4.58
C LEU A 10 13.05 -19.91 5.66
N ALA A 11 11.96 -19.22 5.34
CA ALA A 11 11.26 -18.38 6.30
C ALA A 11 10.73 -19.17 7.51
N ASP A 12 10.13 -20.34 7.27
CA ASP A 12 9.64 -21.21 8.34
C ASP A 12 10.76 -21.68 9.27
N ARG A 13 11.90 -22.12 8.69
CA ARG A 13 13.10 -22.47 9.47
C ARG A 13 13.64 -21.31 10.29
N LEU A 14 13.70 -20.11 9.72
CA LEU A 14 14.17 -18.91 10.43
C LEU A 14 13.21 -18.50 11.55
N MET A 15 11.89 -18.62 11.33
CA MET A 15 10.87 -18.33 12.34
C MET A 15 10.95 -19.28 13.54
N ASP A 16 11.29 -20.56 13.30
CA ASP A 16 11.52 -21.53 14.38
C ASP A 16 12.80 -21.19 15.15
N ALA A 17 13.94 -21.11 14.45
CA ALA A 17 15.24 -20.88 15.07
C ALA A 17 15.30 -19.55 15.84
N LEU A 18 14.97 -18.43 15.19
CA LEU A 18 15.02 -17.11 15.82
C LEU A 18 13.96 -16.96 16.92
N GLY A 19 12.82 -17.62 16.78
CA GLY A 19 11.81 -17.68 17.84
C GLY A 19 12.37 -18.35 19.09
N ARG A 20 12.98 -19.53 18.95
CA ARG A 20 13.62 -20.24 20.08
C ARG A 20 14.69 -19.39 20.73
N ASP A 21 15.58 -18.82 19.93
CA ASP A 21 16.72 -18.05 20.44
C ASP A 21 16.31 -16.77 21.17
N LEU A 22 15.27 -16.08 20.68
CA LEU A 22 14.93 -14.73 21.14
C LEU A 22 13.62 -14.66 21.93
N LEU A 23 12.78 -15.68 21.91
CA LEU A 23 11.50 -15.74 22.65
C LEU A 23 11.38 -17.00 23.53
N GLY A 24 12.30 -17.95 23.42
CA GLY A 24 12.26 -19.24 24.12
C GLY A 24 11.39 -20.30 23.43
N GLU A 25 10.68 -19.94 22.37
CA GLU A 25 9.84 -20.86 21.58
C GLU A 25 9.65 -20.36 20.13
N PRO A 26 9.34 -21.25 19.19
CA PRO A 26 9.09 -20.87 17.79
C PRO A 26 8.00 -19.81 17.64
N LEU A 27 8.15 -18.91 16.66
CA LEU A 27 7.08 -17.96 16.32
C LEU A 27 5.79 -18.68 15.90
N GLN A 28 5.90 -19.85 15.28
CA GLN A 28 4.77 -20.70 14.90
C GLN A 28 3.93 -21.14 16.10
N ALA A 29 4.57 -21.48 17.23
CA ALA A 29 3.88 -21.84 18.47
C ALA A 29 3.06 -20.67 19.03
N ARG A 30 3.48 -19.43 18.72
CA ARG A 30 2.78 -18.18 19.05
C ARG A 30 1.72 -17.80 18.02
N GLY A 31 1.46 -18.65 17.04
CA GLY A 31 0.45 -18.47 15.99
C GLY A 31 0.93 -17.67 14.78
N TRP A 32 2.24 -17.45 14.61
CA TRP A 32 2.77 -16.78 13.43
C TRP A 32 2.83 -17.69 12.22
N SER A 33 2.57 -17.13 11.04
CA SER A 33 2.67 -17.84 9.76
C SER A 33 3.43 -17.02 8.71
N VAL A 34 3.99 -17.69 7.71
CA VAL A 34 4.58 -17.06 6.52
C VAL A 34 3.73 -17.32 5.28
N GLY A 35 3.79 -16.42 4.29
CA GLY A 35 3.24 -16.69 2.97
C GLY A 35 3.66 -15.66 1.93
N LEU A 36 3.06 -15.77 0.75
CA LEU A 36 3.32 -14.86 -0.35
C LEU A 36 2.25 -13.76 -0.44
N ASP A 37 2.66 -12.60 -0.93
CA ASP A 37 1.76 -11.54 -1.38
C ASP A 37 2.06 -11.12 -2.84
N ARG A 38 1.25 -10.20 -3.37
CA ARG A 38 1.36 -9.70 -4.75
C ARG A 38 1.94 -8.27 -4.80
N ALA A 39 2.73 -7.86 -3.82
CA ALA A 39 3.38 -6.56 -3.85
C ALA A 39 4.40 -6.50 -5.00
N ARG A 40 4.45 -5.36 -5.70
CA ARG A 40 5.37 -5.15 -6.84
C ARG A 40 6.49 -4.14 -6.54
N ARG A 41 6.46 -3.55 -5.35
CA ARG A 41 7.40 -2.49 -4.91
C ARG A 41 7.85 -2.60 -3.46
N ARG A 42 7.51 -3.70 -2.79
CA ARG A 42 7.84 -3.98 -1.38
C ARG A 42 8.26 -5.44 -1.30
N LEU A 43 9.42 -5.69 -0.69
CA LEU A 43 10.00 -7.03 -0.56
C LEU A 43 9.24 -7.89 0.45
N GLY A 44 9.15 -7.43 1.70
CA GLY A 44 8.53 -8.12 2.83
C GLY A 44 7.55 -7.24 3.62
N ALA A 45 6.68 -7.84 4.43
CA ALA A 45 5.91 -7.15 5.46
C ALA A 45 5.52 -8.07 6.62
N CYS A 46 5.60 -7.52 7.81
CA CYS A 46 5.07 -8.07 9.05
C CYS A 46 3.67 -7.52 9.35
N HIS A 47 2.67 -8.41 9.42
CA HIS A 47 1.28 -8.12 9.75
C HIS A 47 0.99 -8.57 11.19
N THR A 48 1.40 -7.77 12.17
CA THR A 48 1.29 -8.07 13.61
C THR A 48 -0.13 -8.48 14.04
N GLY A 49 -1.16 -7.73 13.61
CA GLY A 49 -2.56 -8.03 13.96
C GLY A 49 -3.10 -9.34 13.38
N LYS A 50 -2.42 -9.95 12.41
CA LYS A 50 -2.76 -11.28 11.86
C LYS A 50 -1.73 -12.34 12.20
N LYS A 51 -0.67 -11.97 12.94
CA LYS A 51 0.54 -12.78 13.14
C LYS A 51 1.01 -13.44 11.83
N ARG A 52 1.24 -12.61 10.81
CA ARG A 52 1.63 -13.11 9.48
C ARG A 52 2.77 -12.32 8.88
N ILE A 53 3.78 -13.00 8.38
CA ILE A 53 4.85 -12.42 7.56
C ILE A 53 4.54 -12.73 6.10
N THR A 54 4.67 -11.75 5.21
CA THR A 54 4.53 -11.98 3.77
C THR A 54 5.69 -11.42 2.98
N VAL A 55 6.12 -12.15 1.95
CA VAL A 55 7.09 -11.68 0.94
C VAL A 55 6.47 -11.64 -0.45
N SER A 56 7.00 -10.80 -1.33
CA SER A 56 6.47 -10.60 -2.67
C SER A 56 6.75 -11.78 -3.60
N ALA A 57 5.70 -12.44 -4.10
CA ALA A 57 5.82 -13.46 -5.14
C ALA A 57 6.43 -12.93 -6.46
N HIS A 58 6.36 -11.61 -6.70
CA HIS A 58 6.88 -11.00 -7.92
C HIS A 58 8.37 -10.64 -7.82
N LEU A 59 8.86 -10.34 -6.61
CA LEU A 59 10.21 -9.82 -6.41
C LEU A 59 11.18 -10.87 -5.89
N MET A 60 10.73 -11.83 -5.06
CA MET A 60 11.62 -12.86 -4.50
C MET A 60 12.39 -13.65 -5.59
N PRO A 61 11.79 -14.05 -6.72
CA PRO A 61 12.53 -14.79 -7.76
C PRO A 61 13.62 -13.98 -8.47
N SER A 62 13.57 -12.64 -8.39
CA SER A 62 14.53 -11.73 -9.02
C SER A 62 15.63 -11.25 -8.06
N LEU A 63 15.60 -11.67 -6.79
CA LEU A 63 16.60 -11.27 -5.80
C LEU A 63 17.69 -12.35 -5.60
N PRO A 64 18.93 -11.93 -5.32
CA PRO A 64 19.95 -12.82 -4.79
C PRO A 64 19.50 -13.50 -3.48
N PRO A 65 19.94 -14.75 -3.19
CA PRO A 65 19.54 -15.48 -1.98
C PRO A 65 19.77 -14.71 -0.67
N GLU A 66 20.88 -13.98 -0.57
CA GLU A 66 21.23 -13.16 0.60
C GLU A 66 20.26 -11.99 0.82
N GLU A 67 19.70 -11.41 -0.25
CA GLU A 67 18.70 -10.36 -0.15
C GLU A 67 17.32 -10.91 0.22
N VAL A 68 17.01 -12.13 -0.22
CA VAL A 68 15.82 -12.86 0.22
C VAL A 68 15.92 -13.17 1.72
N GLU A 69 17.06 -13.69 2.17
CA GLU A 69 17.28 -14.00 3.59
C GLU A 69 17.24 -12.75 4.47
N ASP A 70 17.92 -11.66 4.09
CA ASP A 70 17.88 -10.38 4.83
C ASP A 70 16.46 -9.84 4.93
N THR A 71 15.68 -9.90 3.84
CA THR A 71 14.25 -9.53 3.84
C THR A 71 13.47 -10.36 4.85
N LEU A 72 13.65 -11.68 4.88
CA LEU A 72 12.95 -12.55 5.82
C LEU A 72 13.33 -12.23 7.27
N ARG A 73 14.63 -12.12 7.56
CA ARG A 73 15.13 -11.78 8.90
C ARG A 73 14.63 -10.40 9.37
N HIS A 74 14.53 -9.43 8.47
CA HIS A 74 13.97 -8.12 8.74
C HIS A 74 12.51 -8.19 9.22
N GLU A 75 11.66 -8.93 8.51
CA GLU A 75 10.25 -9.08 8.89
C GLU A 75 10.06 -9.94 10.13
N ILE A 76 10.93 -10.94 10.35
CA ILE A 76 10.97 -11.74 11.58
C ILE A 76 11.37 -10.87 12.78
N ALA A 77 12.35 -9.98 12.62
CA ALA A 77 12.73 -9.03 13.67
C ALA A 77 11.55 -8.13 14.08
N HIS A 78 10.72 -7.70 13.12
CA HIS A 78 9.46 -6.99 13.43
C HIS A 78 8.47 -7.85 14.24
N ALA A 79 8.34 -9.14 13.91
CA ALA A 79 7.46 -10.06 14.64
C ALA A 79 7.94 -10.27 16.10
N ILE A 80 9.23 -10.52 16.29
CA ILE A 80 9.85 -10.72 17.61
C ILE A 80 9.75 -9.45 18.46
N ASP A 81 10.03 -8.29 17.86
CA ASP A 81 9.90 -7.00 18.52
C ASP A 81 8.45 -6.73 19.00
N HIS A 82 7.47 -7.08 18.16
CA HIS A 82 6.06 -6.99 18.53
C HIS A 82 5.68 -7.96 19.65
N GLU A 83 6.14 -9.20 19.63
CA GLU A 83 5.90 -10.18 20.71
C GLU A 83 6.50 -9.70 22.05
N ARG A 84 7.66 -9.01 22.01
CA ARG A 84 8.32 -8.47 23.21
C ARG A 84 7.65 -7.19 23.75
N ARG A 85 7.17 -6.30 22.88
CA ARG A 85 6.76 -4.93 23.27
C ARG A 85 5.31 -4.55 22.96
N GLY A 86 4.57 -5.39 22.23
CA GLY A 86 3.24 -5.07 21.70
C GLY A 86 3.24 -4.04 20.56
N ARG A 87 4.42 -3.60 20.08
CA ARG A 87 4.59 -2.65 18.98
C ARG A 87 5.90 -2.91 18.25
N THR A 88 6.01 -2.42 17.01
CA THR A 88 7.27 -2.44 16.28
C THR A 88 7.39 -1.26 15.32
N ASN A 89 8.61 -0.78 15.13
CA ASN A 89 9.03 0.28 14.21
C ASN A 89 10.56 0.21 14.09
N HIS A 90 11.17 0.88 13.12
CA HIS A 90 12.63 0.89 12.94
C HIS A 90 13.38 1.76 13.98
N ASP A 91 12.93 1.75 15.25
CA ASP A 91 13.59 2.44 16.37
C ASP A 91 14.88 1.72 16.81
N ARG A 92 15.56 2.27 17.81
CA ARG A 92 16.82 1.70 18.30
C ARG A 92 16.65 0.26 18.81
N VAL A 93 15.50 -0.07 19.43
CA VAL A 93 15.24 -1.42 19.96
C VAL A 93 15.09 -2.42 18.82
N TRP A 94 14.30 -2.07 17.81
CA TRP A 94 14.17 -2.90 16.63
C TRP A 94 15.50 -3.06 15.89
N LYS A 95 16.32 -2.01 15.79
CA LYS A 95 17.65 -2.13 15.14
C LYS A 95 18.56 -3.11 15.87
N THR A 96 18.55 -3.12 17.19
CA THR A 96 19.26 -4.12 17.99
C THR A 96 18.73 -5.53 17.72
N LEU A 97 17.40 -5.70 17.65
CA LEU A 97 16.79 -6.98 17.30
C LEU A 97 17.08 -7.41 15.86
N ALA A 98 17.07 -6.50 14.89
CA ALA A 98 17.40 -6.78 13.51
C ALA A 98 18.81 -7.37 13.41
N VAL A 99 19.79 -6.73 14.06
CA VAL A 99 21.16 -7.26 14.14
C VAL A 99 21.19 -8.63 14.83
N ALA A 100 20.47 -8.81 15.95
CA ALA A 100 20.40 -10.10 16.64
C ALA A 100 19.75 -11.21 15.77
N CYS A 101 18.82 -10.83 14.90
CA CYS A 101 18.21 -11.73 13.91
C CYS A 101 19.10 -11.97 12.68
N GLY A 102 20.27 -11.33 12.58
CA GLY A 102 21.15 -11.40 11.41
C GLY A 102 20.68 -10.55 10.22
N ALA A 103 19.75 -9.63 10.41
CA ALA A 103 19.32 -8.66 9.40
C ALA A 103 20.14 -7.37 9.48
N ARG A 104 20.23 -6.67 8.36
CA ARG A 104 20.75 -5.31 8.32
C ARG A 104 19.74 -4.36 8.99
N PRO A 105 20.16 -3.47 9.90
CA PRO A 105 19.28 -2.55 10.63
C PRO A 105 18.86 -1.33 9.79
N GLU A 106 18.59 -1.55 8.50
CA GLU A 106 18.16 -0.53 7.56
C GLU A 106 16.65 -0.61 7.34
N ARG A 107 15.99 0.55 7.18
CA ARG A 107 14.54 0.61 6.94
C ARG A 107 14.16 0.27 5.50
N THR A 108 15.04 0.56 4.54
CA THR A 108 14.75 0.51 3.11
C THR A 108 15.81 -0.28 2.39
N PHE A 109 15.39 -1.25 1.60
CA PHE A 109 16.22 -1.85 0.58
C PHE A 109 16.76 -0.77 -0.37
N LYS A 110 18.06 -0.81 -0.65
CA LYS A 110 18.76 0.18 -1.47
C LYS A 110 19.08 -0.29 -2.89
N GLY A 111 18.84 -1.56 -3.21
CA GLY A 111 19.05 -2.07 -4.56
C GLY A 111 17.91 -1.70 -5.49
N ASP A 112 18.11 -2.01 -6.77
CA ASP A 112 17.10 -1.82 -7.80
C ASP A 112 16.06 -2.94 -7.74
N LEU A 113 14.79 -2.54 -7.74
CA LEU A 113 13.68 -3.45 -7.97
C LEU A 113 13.25 -3.34 -9.43
N PRO A 114 12.80 -4.44 -10.06
CA PRO A 114 12.23 -4.39 -11.40
C PRO A 114 11.16 -3.29 -11.49
N ASP A 115 11.34 -2.34 -12.40
CA ASP A 115 10.32 -1.32 -12.69
C ASP A 115 9.30 -1.88 -13.67
N ASP A 116 8.24 -2.47 -13.14
CA ASP A 116 7.11 -2.96 -13.91
C ASP A 116 6.09 -1.86 -14.28
N SER A 117 6.49 -0.58 -14.18
CA SER A 117 5.61 0.55 -14.50
C SER A 117 5.14 0.56 -15.96
N ILE A 118 5.90 -0.06 -16.86
CA ILE A 118 5.52 -0.26 -18.27
C ILE A 118 4.34 -1.23 -18.40
N GLU A 119 4.33 -2.29 -17.58
CA GLU A 119 3.28 -3.32 -17.54
C GLU A 119 2.04 -2.89 -16.75
N ALA A 120 2.09 -1.71 -16.13
CA ALA A 120 0.98 -1.21 -15.34
C ALA A 120 -0.23 -0.86 -16.23
N ALA A 121 -1.40 -1.39 -15.88
CA ALA A 121 -2.63 -1.21 -16.66
C ALA A 121 -3.06 0.26 -16.84
N TYR A 122 -2.56 1.19 -16.01
CA TYR A 122 -2.86 2.61 -16.11
C TYR A 122 -1.58 3.42 -16.22
N ARG A 123 -1.48 4.24 -17.27
CA ARG A 123 -0.36 5.15 -17.51
C ARG A 123 -0.74 6.54 -17.04
N ALA A 124 0.14 7.16 -16.25
CA ALA A 124 -0.01 8.54 -15.84
C ALA A 124 1.10 9.42 -16.43
N VAL A 125 0.73 10.60 -16.91
CA VAL A 125 1.64 11.60 -17.50
C VAL A 125 1.31 12.97 -16.89
N CYS A 126 2.33 13.71 -16.47
CA CYS A 126 2.17 15.10 -16.05
C CYS A 126 2.16 16.02 -17.27
N PRO A 127 1.07 16.75 -17.56
CA PRO A 127 1.04 17.66 -18.71
C PRO A 127 1.96 18.88 -18.52
N SER A 128 2.34 19.23 -17.28
CA SER A 128 3.18 20.39 -17.01
C SER A 128 4.69 20.11 -17.14
N CYS A 129 5.13 18.88 -16.88
CA CYS A 129 6.56 18.57 -16.84
C CYS A 129 6.94 17.25 -17.51
N GLY A 130 6.00 16.58 -18.17
CA GLY A 130 6.24 15.32 -18.89
C GLY A 130 6.46 14.07 -18.03
N ALA A 131 6.60 14.21 -16.71
CA ALA A 131 6.90 13.08 -15.82
C ALA A 131 5.86 11.96 -15.94
N THR A 132 6.33 10.71 -16.07
CA THR A 132 5.48 9.53 -16.27
C THR A 132 5.51 8.59 -15.06
N SER A 133 4.45 7.81 -14.88
CA SER A 133 4.41 6.72 -13.92
C SER A 133 3.33 5.70 -14.27
N GLY A 134 3.59 4.41 -14.01
CA GLY A 134 2.60 3.34 -14.11
C GLY A 134 1.78 3.16 -12.83
N MET A 135 0.51 2.78 -12.95
CA MET A 135 -0.36 2.39 -11.84
C MET A 135 -1.07 1.06 -12.14
N HIS A 136 -0.95 0.11 -11.21
CA HIS A 136 -1.56 -1.22 -11.34
C HIS A 136 -3.07 -1.25 -11.05
N ARG A 137 -3.63 -0.13 -10.56
CA ARG A 137 -5.06 -0.01 -10.24
C ARG A 137 -5.55 1.36 -10.65
N GLN A 138 -6.81 1.41 -11.08
CA GLN A 138 -7.46 2.66 -11.46
C GLN A 138 -7.47 3.66 -10.29
N PRO A 139 -6.96 4.88 -10.46
CA PRO A 139 -7.08 5.91 -9.44
C PRO A 139 -8.47 6.54 -9.45
N ILE A 140 -9.24 6.32 -8.37
CA ILE A 140 -10.58 6.93 -8.19
C ILE A 140 -10.50 8.42 -7.82
N HIS A 141 -9.34 8.87 -7.32
CA HIS A 141 -9.10 10.26 -6.99
C HIS A 141 -8.00 10.81 -7.88
N ALA A 142 -8.18 12.05 -8.33
CA ALA A 142 -7.16 12.75 -9.09
C ALA A 142 -5.87 12.88 -8.29
N ARG A 143 -4.74 12.69 -8.95
CA ARG A 143 -3.40 12.75 -8.34
C ARG A 143 -2.63 13.94 -8.88
N ARG A 144 -1.92 14.64 -8.01
CA ARG A 144 -1.01 15.71 -8.40
C ARG A 144 0.37 15.14 -8.71
N CYS A 145 1.05 15.72 -9.70
CA CYS A 145 2.45 15.43 -9.95
C CYS A 145 3.28 15.88 -8.74
N ARG A 146 4.10 14.96 -8.19
CA ARG A 146 4.91 15.23 -6.99
C ARG A 146 5.88 16.39 -7.20
N ALA A 147 6.62 16.39 -8.30
CA ALA A 147 7.60 17.43 -8.61
C ALA A 147 6.94 18.80 -8.83
N CYS A 148 5.84 18.84 -9.58
CA CYS A 148 5.10 20.08 -9.80
C CYS A 148 4.44 20.60 -8.52
N HIS A 149 3.88 19.72 -7.70
CA HIS A 149 3.32 20.09 -6.40
C HIS A 149 4.39 20.68 -5.47
N ALA A 150 5.59 20.09 -5.40
CA ALA A 150 6.72 20.64 -4.64
C ALA A 150 7.10 22.03 -5.14
N ALA A 151 7.06 22.23 -6.47
CA ALA A 151 7.25 23.53 -7.11
C ALA A 151 6.01 24.45 -7.07
N ARG A 152 4.99 24.13 -6.25
CA ARG A 152 3.71 24.87 -6.12
C ARG A 152 2.94 25.10 -7.43
N ARG A 153 3.17 24.27 -8.45
CA ARG A 153 2.42 24.30 -9.71
C ARG A 153 1.17 23.42 -9.61
N PRO A 154 -0.01 23.91 -10.03
CA PRO A 154 -1.20 23.08 -10.10
C PRO A 154 -1.06 22.13 -11.29
N ALA A 155 -0.62 20.90 -11.06
CA ALA A 155 -0.49 19.90 -12.11
C ALA A 155 -1.06 18.57 -11.64
N TYR A 156 -2.27 18.27 -12.09
CA TYR A 156 -2.90 16.96 -11.98
C TYR A 156 -2.43 16.07 -13.12
N LEU A 157 -2.16 14.81 -12.80
CA LEU A 157 -1.72 13.80 -13.75
C LEU A 157 -2.87 13.45 -14.71
N ALA A 158 -2.57 13.42 -16.00
CA ALA A 158 -3.39 12.75 -17.00
C ALA A 158 -3.22 11.24 -16.80
N VAL A 159 -4.32 10.47 -16.75
CA VAL A 159 -4.29 9.03 -16.52
C VAL A 159 -5.16 8.33 -17.56
N THR A 160 -4.58 7.36 -18.27
CA THR A 160 -5.26 6.54 -19.27
C THR A 160 -5.12 5.05 -18.95
N HIS A 161 -6.11 4.25 -19.31
CA HIS A 161 -5.99 2.79 -19.31
C HIS A 161 -5.19 2.36 -20.54
N ALA A 162 -4.08 1.66 -20.33
CA ALA A 162 -3.08 1.38 -21.36
C ALA A 162 -3.67 0.58 -22.53
N ALA A 163 -4.46 -0.46 -22.23
CA ALA A 163 -4.99 -1.35 -23.26
C ALA A 163 -6.18 -0.76 -24.04
N SER A 164 -7.05 0.02 -23.38
CA SER A 164 -8.29 0.49 -24.00
C SER A 164 -8.27 1.98 -24.38
N GLY A 165 -7.18 2.70 -24.11
CA GLY A 165 -7.06 4.15 -24.33
C GLY A 165 -7.96 5.02 -23.45
N ARG A 166 -8.86 4.44 -22.66
CA ARG A 166 -9.86 5.16 -21.87
C ARG A 166 -9.19 6.18 -20.94
N VAL A 167 -9.62 7.43 -21.03
CA VAL A 167 -9.18 8.51 -20.15
C VAL A 167 -9.88 8.37 -18.79
N ILE A 168 -9.11 8.10 -17.74
CA ILE A 168 -9.59 8.04 -16.36
C ILE A 168 -9.61 9.44 -15.75
N TRP A 169 -8.52 10.18 -15.96
CA TRP A 169 -8.38 11.59 -15.58
C TRP A 169 -7.72 12.33 -16.73
N PRO A 170 -8.32 13.41 -17.25
CA PRO A 170 -7.66 14.26 -18.25
C PRO A 170 -6.40 14.95 -17.70
N GLY A 171 -6.40 15.33 -16.42
CA GLY A 171 -5.30 16.07 -15.80
C GLY A 171 -5.21 17.53 -16.28
N GLY A 172 -4.14 18.23 -15.87
CA GLY A 172 -3.92 19.65 -16.16
C GLY A 172 -3.88 20.51 -14.89
N ALA A 173 -4.19 21.80 -15.01
CA ALA A 173 -4.30 22.70 -13.85
C ALA A 173 -5.41 22.25 -12.88
N THR A 174 -6.46 21.67 -13.45
CA THR A 174 -7.55 20.99 -12.75
C THR A 174 -7.61 19.51 -13.17
N PRO A 175 -8.22 18.61 -12.38
CA PRO A 175 -8.32 17.20 -12.73
C PRO A 175 -9.07 16.87 -14.03
N GLY A 176 -10.05 17.70 -14.40
CA GLY A 176 -11.05 17.37 -15.43
C GLY A 176 -12.14 16.40 -14.92
N VAL A 177 -12.96 15.92 -15.86
CA VAL A 177 -14.05 14.97 -15.58
C VAL A 177 -13.49 13.56 -15.40
N PHE A 178 -13.96 12.85 -14.38
CA PHE A 178 -13.58 11.46 -14.14
C PHE A 178 -14.24 10.53 -15.15
N GLY A 179 -13.45 9.75 -15.89
CA GLY A 179 -13.93 8.78 -16.89
C GLY A 179 -13.73 7.32 -16.51
N GLY A 180 -13.39 7.03 -15.24
CA GLY A 180 -13.14 5.68 -14.76
C GLY A 180 -14.37 4.99 -14.16
N TRP A 181 -14.19 3.73 -13.78
CA TRP A 181 -15.18 2.96 -13.05
C TRP A 181 -15.28 3.36 -11.58
N VAL A 182 -16.50 3.43 -11.04
CA VAL A 182 -16.75 3.66 -9.61
C VAL A 182 -17.40 2.42 -9.02
N GLY A 183 -16.94 1.97 -7.85
CA GLY A 183 -17.62 0.89 -7.13
C GLY A 183 -18.90 1.39 -6.48
N VAL A 184 -18.78 2.44 -5.67
CA VAL A 184 -19.91 3.11 -5.04
C VAL A 184 -19.75 4.61 -5.00
N GLU A 185 -20.86 5.32 -5.01
CA GLU A 185 -20.90 6.77 -4.84
C GLU A 185 -21.99 7.19 -3.86
N ALA A 186 -21.81 8.37 -3.28
CA ALA A 186 -22.77 9.00 -2.41
C ALA A 186 -22.82 10.50 -2.70
N THR A 187 -24.02 11.07 -2.72
CA THR A 187 -24.23 12.51 -2.85
C THR A 187 -24.52 13.08 -1.46
N CYS A 188 -23.81 14.14 -1.09
CA CYS A 188 -24.09 14.82 0.17
C CYS A 188 -25.47 15.49 0.11
N PRO A 189 -26.37 15.25 1.09
CA PRO A 189 -27.69 15.90 1.13
C PRO A 189 -27.59 17.42 1.39
N GLY A 190 -26.52 17.89 2.03
CA GLY A 190 -26.36 19.30 2.37
C GLY A 190 -25.77 20.17 1.26
N CYS A 191 -24.84 19.65 0.46
CA CYS A 191 -24.14 20.45 -0.56
C CYS A 191 -24.14 19.84 -1.97
N GLY A 192 -24.77 18.68 -2.16
CA GLY A 192 -24.84 18.01 -3.47
C GLY A 192 -23.52 17.42 -3.98
N VAL A 193 -22.42 17.51 -3.24
CA VAL A 193 -21.14 16.95 -3.70
C VAL A 193 -21.20 15.43 -3.81
N THR A 194 -20.75 14.89 -4.94
CA THR A 194 -20.64 13.44 -5.16
C THR A 194 -19.27 12.93 -4.72
N VAL A 195 -19.28 11.94 -3.82
CA VAL A 195 -18.09 11.25 -3.31
C VAL A 195 -18.04 9.85 -3.89
N ARG A 196 -16.93 9.50 -4.54
CA ARG A 196 -16.70 8.20 -5.19
C ARG A 196 -15.75 7.32 -4.36
N ARG A 197 -16.01 6.01 -4.31
CA ARG A 197 -15.16 5.02 -3.63
C ARG A 197 -15.10 3.70 -4.41
N ALA A 198 -14.05 2.93 -4.14
CA ALA A 198 -13.87 1.60 -4.72
C ALA A 198 -14.86 0.57 -4.14
N ARG A 199 -15.27 0.77 -2.90
CA ARG A 199 -16.13 -0.14 -2.13
C ARG A 199 -16.87 0.63 -1.05
N THR A 200 -18.00 0.09 -0.59
CA THR A 200 -18.75 0.63 0.54
C THR A 200 -17.87 0.71 1.79
N PRO A 201 -17.75 1.88 2.42
CA PRO A 201 -17.07 2.02 3.71
C PRO A 201 -17.74 1.17 4.78
N ARG A 202 -16.94 0.53 5.65
CA ARG A 202 -17.47 -0.25 6.79
C ARG A 202 -18.00 0.63 7.93
N ARG A 203 -17.52 1.87 8.03
CA ARG A 203 -17.95 2.85 9.03
C ARG A 203 -18.81 3.90 8.35
N ALA A 204 -19.79 4.42 9.08
CA ALA A 204 -20.57 5.57 8.62
C ALA A 204 -19.63 6.75 8.31
N MET A 205 -19.94 7.47 7.24
CA MET A 205 -19.19 8.64 6.81
C MET A 205 -20.16 9.79 6.53
N ALA A 206 -19.69 11.01 6.70
CA ALA A 206 -20.42 12.23 6.37
C ALA A 206 -19.56 13.13 5.46
N CYS A 207 -20.19 14.11 4.81
CA CYS A 207 -19.48 15.09 4.00
C CYS A 207 -18.54 15.94 4.87
N GLY A 208 -17.23 15.81 4.66
CA GLY A 208 -16.22 16.54 5.43
C GLY A 208 -16.36 18.06 5.32
N ALA A 209 -16.69 18.59 4.13
CA ALA A 209 -16.88 20.03 3.95
C ALA A 209 -18.07 20.58 4.74
N CYS A 210 -19.22 19.88 4.72
CA CYS A 210 -20.39 20.27 5.50
C CYS A 210 -20.17 20.08 7.00
N CYS A 211 -19.54 18.98 7.42
CA CYS A 211 -19.18 18.75 8.82
C CYS A 211 -18.22 19.84 9.33
N GLN A 212 -17.23 20.23 8.52
CA GLN A 212 -16.33 21.34 8.86
C GLN A 212 -17.10 22.64 9.05
N ARG A 213 -18.00 22.96 8.12
CA ARG A 213 -18.74 24.22 8.10
C ARG A 213 -19.79 24.32 9.21
N HIS A 214 -20.47 23.23 9.54
CA HIS A 214 -21.69 23.25 10.36
C HIS A 214 -21.57 22.47 11.68
N ALA A 215 -20.48 21.72 11.89
CA ALA A 215 -20.27 20.90 13.07
C ALA A 215 -18.81 20.95 13.59
N GLY A 216 -18.03 21.95 13.17
CA GLY A 216 -16.63 22.11 13.60
C GLY A 216 -15.74 20.92 13.24
N GLY A 217 -16.07 20.21 12.16
CA GLY A 217 -15.34 19.03 11.68
C GLY A 217 -15.77 17.72 12.33
N ARG A 218 -16.65 17.75 13.33
CA ARG A 218 -17.24 16.51 13.90
C ARG A 218 -18.22 15.89 12.92
N PHE A 219 -18.35 14.57 12.98
CA PHE A 219 -19.37 13.84 12.24
C PHE A 219 -20.75 14.38 12.60
N ASP A 220 -21.57 14.63 11.58
CA ASP A 220 -22.94 15.10 11.72
C ASP A 220 -23.86 14.28 10.81
N GLU A 221 -24.88 13.67 11.42
CA GLU A 221 -25.81 12.76 10.76
C GLU A 221 -26.56 13.46 9.60
N ARG A 222 -26.76 14.78 9.68
CA ARG A 222 -27.40 15.57 8.61
C ARG A 222 -26.65 15.51 7.28
N PHE A 223 -25.34 15.23 7.32
CA PHE A 223 -24.50 15.15 6.13
C PHE A 223 -23.99 13.73 5.87
N ARG A 224 -24.61 12.73 6.48
CA ARG A 224 -24.28 11.32 6.29
C ARG A 224 -24.38 10.93 4.81
N LEU A 225 -23.36 10.22 4.35
CA LEU A 225 -23.23 9.74 2.99
C LEU A 225 -23.80 8.33 2.87
N THR A 226 -24.85 8.20 2.05
CA THR A 226 -25.44 6.90 1.72
C THR A 226 -24.85 6.41 0.40
N PHE A 227 -23.92 5.45 0.49
CA PHE A 227 -23.26 4.88 -0.68
C PHE A 227 -24.15 3.89 -1.40
N ARG A 228 -24.28 4.05 -2.71
CA ARG A 228 -24.99 3.14 -3.61
C ARG A 228 -24.03 2.66 -4.70
N GLY A 229 -24.29 1.49 -5.28
CA GLY A 229 -23.59 1.05 -6.48
C GLY A 229 -23.72 2.14 -7.55
N ALA A 230 -22.60 2.58 -8.14
CA ALA A 230 -22.66 3.63 -9.15
C ALA A 230 -23.43 3.10 -10.36
N ARG A 231 -24.55 3.76 -10.71
CA ARG A 231 -25.29 3.43 -11.93
C ARG A 231 -24.37 3.71 -13.11
N GLN A 232 -24.13 2.68 -13.91
CA GLN A 232 -23.40 2.82 -15.15
C GLN A 232 -24.41 3.29 -16.19
N GLU A 233 -24.22 4.49 -16.72
CA GLU A 233 -24.77 4.81 -18.04
C GLU A 233 -23.95 3.97 -19.03
N ARG A 234 -24.65 3.10 -19.78
CA ARG A 234 -24.04 2.23 -20.80
C ARG A 234 -23.67 3.04 -22.03
#